data_AF-A0A356VT90-F1
#
_entry.id   AF-A0A356VT90-F1
#
_cell.length_a   1.000
_cell.length_b   1.000
_cell.length_c   1.000
_cell.angle_alpha   90.00
_cell.angle_beta   90.00
_cell.angle_gamma   90.00
#
_symmetry.space_group_name_H-M   'P 1'
#
loop_
_entity.id
_entity.type
_entity.pdbx_description
1 polymer ?
#
loop_
_entity_poly.entity_id
_entity_poly.type
_entity_poly.pdbx_seq_one_letter_code
_entity_poly.pdbx_strand_id
1 'polypeptide(L)'
;MKYTITRQEAYAAKVPHHIFNLNVLLTHLAISKIILELSHGNSAWFVLVPLISATIIYYIYRKSVSIGRDGSWFVAANWTLAWRRGRWILISYGIASVVILVSMLLGSLTGGLMMNDFSDDGGSSSIVEKIGLFFAAVVVFVTILINFLMTGISVYEAGRGEIDKSIVKFQPRNEQSNPEIIDEK
;
A
#
# COMPACT_ATOMS: atom_id res chain seq x y z
N MET A 1 4.97 12.68 -18.99
CA MET A 1 6.17 13.29 -19.62
C MET A 1 7.10 12.16 -19.99
N LYS A 2 7.83 12.28 -21.10
CA LYS A 2 8.76 11.25 -21.56
C LYS A 2 10.18 11.76 -21.41
N TYR A 3 11.09 10.89 -20.97
CA TYR A 3 12.47 11.26 -20.66
C TYR A 3 13.45 10.40 -21.41
N THR A 4 14.58 11.01 -21.79
CA THR A 4 15.72 10.25 -22.31
C THR A 4 16.40 9.54 -21.15
N ILE A 5 16.28 8.21 -21.12
CA ILE A 5 16.84 7.37 -20.07
C ILE A 5 17.67 6.24 -20.66
N THR A 6 18.67 5.81 -19.90
CA THR A 6 19.42 4.60 -20.20
C THR A 6 18.59 3.35 -19.88
N ARG A 7 18.96 2.21 -20.46
CA ARG A 7 18.31 0.92 -20.12
C ARG A 7 18.45 0.56 -18.63
N GLN A 8 19.58 0.93 -18.02
CA GLN A 8 19.83 0.67 -16.61
C GLN A 8 18.89 1.49 -15.72
N GLU A 9 18.67 2.77 -16.05
CA GLU A 9 17.69 3.62 -15.35
C GLU A 9 16.26 3.12 -15.54
N ALA A 10 15.90 2.67 -16.75
CA ALA A 10 14.59 2.08 -17.01
C ALA A 10 14.31 0.86 -16.14
N TYR A 11 15.31 0.00 -15.94
CA TYR A 11 15.19 -1.15 -15.05
C TYR A 11 15.11 -0.71 -13.58
N ALA A 12 16.02 0.17 -13.14
CA ALA A 12 16.07 0.67 -11.77
C ALA A 12 14.80 1.44 -11.36
N ALA A 13 14.15 2.14 -12.30
CA ALA A 13 12.91 2.86 -12.09
C ALA A 13 11.69 1.94 -11.86
N LYS A 14 11.72 0.70 -12.35
CA LYS A 14 10.65 -0.29 -12.13
C LYS A 14 10.73 -0.97 -10.76
N VAL A 15 11.94 -1.13 -10.24
CA VAL A 15 12.22 -1.81 -8.96
C VAL A 15 11.27 -1.39 -7.83
N PRO A 16 11.09 -0.09 -7.51
CA PRO A 16 10.22 0.31 -6.40
C PRO A 16 8.76 -0.15 -6.57
N HIS A 17 8.25 -0.13 -7.81
CA HIS A 17 6.89 -0.55 -8.14
C HIS A 17 6.73 -2.07 -8.06
N HIS A 18 7.75 -2.83 -8.47
CA HIS A 18 7.76 -4.29 -8.30
C HIS A 18 7.79 -4.70 -6.83
N ILE A 19 8.63 -4.05 -6.02
CA ILE A 19 8.67 -4.29 -4.56
C ILE A 19 7.31 -3.99 -3.93
N PHE A 20 6.67 -2.89 -4.34
CA PHE A 20 5.34 -2.52 -3.87
C PHE A 20 4.26 -3.56 -4.23
N ASN A 21 4.20 -3.98 -5.50
CA ASN A 21 3.23 -4.96 -5.95
C ASN A 21 3.45 -6.33 -5.31
N LEU A 22 4.71 -6.74 -5.14
CA LEU A 22 5.06 -7.97 -4.45
C LEU A 22 4.68 -7.90 -2.97
N ASN A 23 4.90 -6.76 -2.31
CA ASN A 23 4.42 -6.54 -0.95
C ASN A 23 2.92 -6.78 -0.84
N VAL A 24 2.11 -6.13 -1.68
CA VAL A 24 0.65 -6.31 -1.69
C VAL A 24 0.27 -7.78 -1.88
N LEU A 25 0.84 -8.45 -2.89
CA LEU A 25 0.51 -9.84 -3.21
C LEU A 25 0.95 -10.82 -2.11
N LEU A 26 2.14 -10.65 -1.54
CA LEU A 26 2.60 -11.55 -0.49
C LEU A 26 1.87 -11.31 0.82
N THR A 27 1.64 -10.07 1.22
CA THR A 27 1.03 -9.78 2.54
C THR A 27 -0.49 -9.96 2.56
N HIS A 28 -1.20 -9.40 1.58
CA HIS A 28 -2.67 -9.33 1.60
C HIS A 28 -3.36 -10.49 0.90
N LEU A 29 -2.65 -11.22 0.03
CA LEU A 29 -3.16 -12.44 -0.59
C LEU A 29 -2.57 -13.68 0.08
N ALA A 30 -1.24 -13.88 -0.01
CA ALA A 30 -0.62 -15.12 0.45
C ALA A 30 -0.60 -15.26 1.99
N ILE A 31 0.02 -14.30 2.70
CA ILE A 31 0.15 -14.35 4.16
C ILE A 31 -1.22 -14.30 4.85
N SER A 32 -2.17 -13.53 4.32
CA SER A 32 -3.54 -13.49 4.85
C SER A 32 -4.21 -14.87 4.78
N LYS A 33 -4.01 -15.62 3.69
CA LYS A 33 -4.51 -16.99 3.55
C LYS A 33 -3.80 -17.97 4.50
N ILE A 34 -2.48 -17.85 4.64
CA ILE A 34 -1.68 -18.64 5.58
C ILE A 34 -2.16 -18.41 7.02
N ILE A 35 -2.41 -17.16 7.41
CA ILE A 35 -2.94 -16.82 8.74
C ILE A 35 -4.33 -17.43 8.95
N LEU A 36 -5.22 -17.37 7.95
CA LEU A 36 -6.54 -18.03 8.04
C LEU A 36 -6.41 -19.53 8.35
N GLU A 37 -5.47 -20.23 7.72
CA GLU A 37 -5.29 -21.67 7.89
C GLU A 37 -4.56 -22.03 9.20
N LEU A 38 -3.55 -21.26 9.61
CA LEU A 38 -2.76 -21.57 10.82
C LEU A 38 -3.32 -20.99 12.11
N SER A 39 -4.18 -19.97 12.05
CA SER A 39 -4.62 -19.25 13.26
C SER A 39 -5.59 -20.03 14.14
N HIS A 40 -6.15 -21.16 13.68
CA HIS A 40 -7.12 -21.98 14.42
C HIS A 40 -8.23 -21.15 15.10
N GLY A 41 -8.69 -20.09 14.43
CA GLY A 41 -9.74 -19.18 14.93
C GLY A 41 -9.24 -17.93 15.68
N ASN A 42 -7.94 -17.77 15.92
CA ASN A 42 -7.41 -16.57 16.57
C ASN A 42 -7.22 -15.40 15.57
N SER A 43 -8.20 -14.49 15.57
CA SER A 43 -8.22 -13.29 14.73
C SER A 43 -7.10 -12.28 15.02
N ALA A 44 -6.40 -12.36 16.16
CA ALA A 44 -5.32 -11.43 16.49
C ALA A 44 -4.13 -11.53 15.54
N TRP A 45 -3.90 -12.71 14.94
CA TRP A 45 -2.79 -12.94 14.01
C TRP A 45 -2.89 -12.08 12.73
N PHE A 46 -4.07 -11.61 12.37
CA PHE A 46 -4.26 -10.73 11.21
C PHE A 46 -3.53 -9.39 11.32
N VAL A 47 -3.16 -8.96 12.54
CA VAL A 47 -2.37 -7.74 12.74
C VAL A 47 -0.98 -7.84 12.08
N LEU A 48 -0.48 -9.05 11.84
CA LEU A 48 0.81 -9.24 11.16
C LEU A 48 0.79 -8.76 9.71
N VAL A 49 -0.36 -8.84 9.02
CA VAL A 49 -0.49 -8.42 7.61
C VAL A 49 -0.12 -6.94 7.44
N PRO A 50 -0.78 -5.97 8.12
CA PRO A 50 -0.43 -4.57 7.99
C PRO A 50 0.96 -4.27 8.58
N LEU A 51 1.44 -5.00 9.61
CA LEU A 51 2.76 -4.78 10.19
C LEU A 51 3.91 -5.14 9.24
N ILE A 52 3.84 -6.31 8.61
CA ILE A 52 4.83 -6.74 7.61
C ILE A 52 4.79 -5.79 6.42
N SER A 53 3.57 -5.46 5.96
CA SER A 53 3.39 -4.55 4.83
C SER A 53 3.94 -3.14 5.11
N ALA A 54 3.70 -2.60 6.31
CA ALA A 54 4.22 -1.30 6.73
C ALA A 54 5.75 -1.30 6.79
N THR A 55 6.37 -2.41 7.18
CA THR A 55 7.84 -2.57 7.19
C THR A 55 8.42 -2.47 5.78
N ILE A 56 7.78 -3.11 4.79
CA ILE A 56 8.23 -3.04 3.39
C ILE A 56 7.99 -1.64 2.81
N ILE A 57 6.86 -1.00 3.12
CA ILE A 57 6.58 0.38 2.71
C ILE A 57 7.60 1.36 3.33
N TYR A 58 8.00 1.15 4.58
CA TYR A 58 9.06 1.91 5.24
C TYR A 58 10.43 1.69 4.57
N TYR A 59 10.73 0.47 4.12
CA TYR A 59 11.92 0.21 3.31
C TYR A 59 11.92 1.03 2.01
N ILE A 60 10.79 1.08 1.29
CA ILE A 60 10.65 1.89 0.07
C ILE A 60 10.92 3.37 0.36
N TYR A 61 10.40 3.90 1.46
CA TYR A 61 10.69 5.27 1.91
C TYR A 61 12.18 5.52 2.17
N ARG A 62 12.82 4.65 2.95
CA ARG A 62 14.25 4.79 3.26
C ARG A 62 15.09 4.79 1.99
N LYS A 63 14.75 3.92 1.04
CA LYS A 63 15.46 3.82 -0.22
C LYS A 63 15.14 4.99 -1.15
N SER A 64 13.94 5.55 -1.14
CA SER A 64 13.61 6.77 -1.90
C SER A 64 14.43 7.97 -1.44
N VAL A 65 14.63 8.12 -0.13
CA VAL A 65 15.47 9.19 0.43
C VAL A 65 16.95 8.99 0.07
N SER A 66 17.44 7.74 0.11
CA SER A 66 18.83 7.43 -0.26
C SER A 66 19.10 7.66 -1.75
N ILE A 67 18.25 7.16 -2.64
CA ILE A 67 18.43 7.32 -4.10
C ILE A 67 18.23 8.77 -4.52
N GLY A 68 17.41 9.55 -3.81
CA GLY A 68 17.28 10.99 -4.06
C GLY A 68 18.56 11.79 -3.86
N ARG A 69 19.58 11.24 -3.19
CA ARG A 69 20.88 11.89 -2.98
C ARG A 69 21.91 11.49 -4.04
N ASP A 70 21.96 10.20 -4.38
CA ASP A 70 23.08 9.61 -5.13
C ASP A 70 22.68 9.08 -6.52
N GLY A 71 21.39 8.98 -6.82
CA GLY A 71 20.85 8.39 -8.04
C GLY A 71 20.36 9.41 -9.07
N SER A 72 20.04 8.93 -10.27
CA SER A 72 19.44 9.80 -11.29
C SER A 72 18.04 10.28 -10.88
N TRP A 73 17.70 11.49 -11.31
CA TRP A 73 16.42 12.11 -10.99
C TRP A 73 15.24 11.22 -11.37
N PHE A 74 15.25 10.60 -12.55
CA PHE A 74 14.16 9.75 -13.02
C PHE A 74 13.93 8.52 -12.12
N VAL A 75 15.02 7.90 -11.66
CA VAL A 75 14.93 6.76 -10.73
C VAL A 75 14.41 7.25 -9.38
N ALA A 76 14.97 8.32 -8.82
CA ALA A 76 14.51 8.91 -7.55
C ALA A 76 13.02 9.31 -7.58
N ALA A 77 12.55 9.86 -8.70
CA ALA A 77 11.15 10.22 -8.92
C ALA A 77 10.23 8.99 -8.87
N ASN A 78 10.63 7.87 -9.47
CA ASN A 78 9.87 6.62 -9.41
C ASN A 78 9.84 6.00 -8.01
N TRP A 79 10.94 6.06 -7.26
CA TRP A 79 10.96 5.64 -5.85
C TRP A 79 10.04 6.51 -4.99
N THR A 80 10.03 7.82 -5.21
CA THR A 80 9.13 8.76 -4.54
C THR A 80 7.67 8.48 -4.88
N LEU A 81 7.37 8.17 -6.14
CA LEU A 81 6.02 7.83 -6.58
C LEU A 81 5.50 6.56 -5.89
N ALA A 82 6.30 5.50 -5.84
CA ALA A 82 5.94 4.26 -5.15
C ALA A 82 5.72 4.47 -3.65
N TRP A 83 6.59 5.23 -2.99
CA TRP A 83 6.41 5.61 -1.58
C TRP A 83 5.09 6.35 -1.36
N ARG A 84 4.78 7.34 -2.19
CA ARG A 84 3.55 8.14 -2.05
C ARG A 84 2.29 7.30 -2.21
N ARG A 85 2.33 6.25 -3.04
CA ARG A 85 1.24 5.27 -3.13
C ARG A 85 1.17 4.38 -1.89
N GLY A 86 2.31 3.92 -1.38
CA GLY A 86 2.39 3.20 -0.10
C GLY A 86 1.84 3.97 1.09
N ARG A 87 1.93 5.30 1.09
CA ARG A 87 1.29 6.12 2.13
C ARG A 87 -0.23 5.95 2.18
N TRP A 88 -0.92 5.75 1.05
CA TRP A 88 -2.36 5.51 1.06
C TRP A 88 -2.73 4.20 1.75
N ILE A 89 -1.93 3.16 1.55
CA ILE A 89 -2.09 1.89 2.28
C ILE A 89 -1.92 2.12 3.79
N LEU A 90 -0.88 2.84 4.22
CA LEU A 90 -0.68 3.17 5.64
C LEU A 90 -1.84 3.99 6.23
N ILE A 91 -2.37 4.96 5.47
CA ILE A 91 -3.53 5.75 5.88
C ILE A 91 -4.75 4.84 6.03
N SER A 92 -4.97 3.91 5.11
CA SER A 92 -6.09 2.96 5.20
C SER A 92 -5.99 2.05 6.43
N TYR A 93 -4.77 1.65 6.83
CA TYR A 93 -4.58 0.93 8.09
C TYR A 93 -4.92 1.80 9.30
N GLY A 94 -4.53 3.08 9.28
CA GLY A 94 -4.90 4.04 10.32
C GLY A 94 -6.42 4.18 10.44
N ILE A 95 -7.12 4.35 9.32
CA ILE A 95 -8.58 4.44 9.27
C ILE A 95 -9.22 3.14 9.79
N ALA A 96 -8.75 1.98 9.33
CA ALA A 96 -9.25 0.68 9.77
C ALA A 96 -9.09 0.49 11.28
N SER A 97 -7.92 0.83 11.83
CA SER A 97 -7.67 0.78 13.28
C SER A 97 -8.62 1.70 14.06
N VAL A 98 -8.88 2.91 13.58
CA VAL A 98 -9.85 3.84 14.21
C VAL A 98 -11.26 3.26 14.16
N VAL A 99 -11.69 2.71 13.02
CA VAL A 99 -13.02 2.11 12.87
C VAL A 99 -13.18 0.92 13.83
N ILE A 100 -12.19 0.06 13.94
CA ILE A 100 -12.21 -1.09 14.86
C ILE A 100 -12.29 -0.59 16.32
N LEU A 101 -11.44 0.36 16.72
CA LEU A 101 -11.45 0.91 18.08
C LEU A 101 -12.78 1.56 18.44
N VAL A 102 -13.34 2.37 17.54
CA VAL A 102 -14.66 2.99 17.74
C VAL A 102 -15.76 1.93 17.85
N SER A 103 -15.70 0.88 17.04
CA SER A 103 -16.69 -0.20 17.06
C SER A 103 -16.64 -1.02 18.34
N MET A 104 -15.44 -1.27 18.88
CA MET A 104 -15.26 -1.91 20.20
C MET A 104 -15.79 -1.02 21.33
N LEU A 105 -15.50 0.28 21.30
CA LEU A 105 -16.02 1.24 22.29
C LEU A 105 -17.55 1.31 22.23
N LEU A 106 -18.15 1.42 21.05
CA LEU A 106 -19.61 1.42 20.90
C LEU A 106 -20.24 0.08 21.30
N GLY A 107 -19.59 -1.04 20.98
CA GLY A 107 -20.02 -2.38 21.38
C GLY A 107 -20.10 -2.51 22.91
N SER A 108 -19.05 -2.08 23.61
CA SER A 108 -19.02 -2.10 25.08
C SER A 108 -20.06 -1.17 25.74
N LEU A 109 -20.33 0.00 25.14
CA LEU A 109 -21.27 0.98 25.69
C LEU A 109 -22.74 0.63 25.45
N THR A 110 -23.06 -0.03 24.33
CA THR A 110 -24.44 -0.35 23.95
C THR A 110 -24.95 -1.67 24.55
N GLY A 111 -24.15 -2.31 25.42
CA GLY A 111 -24.48 -3.60 26.01
C GLY A 111 -24.44 -4.77 25.02
N GLY A 112 -23.92 -4.53 23.81
CA GLY A 112 -23.86 -5.49 22.71
C GLY A 112 -25.24 -5.97 22.28
N LEU A 113 -25.73 -5.50 21.14
CA LEU A 113 -26.68 -6.31 20.37
C LEU A 113 -25.93 -7.58 19.97
N MET A 114 -26.05 -8.60 20.82
CA MET A 114 -25.32 -9.85 20.71
C MET A 114 -25.96 -10.70 19.61
N MET A 115 -25.16 -11.12 18.64
CA MET A 115 -25.56 -12.10 17.65
C MET A 115 -24.88 -13.42 17.96
N ASN A 116 -25.62 -14.52 17.83
CA ASN A 116 -25.02 -15.85 17.84
C ASN A 116 -24.02 -15.94 16.68
N ASP A 117 -22.77 -16.33 16.95
CA ASP A 117 -21.70 -16.33 15.95
C ASP A 117 -21.82 -17.52 14.96
N PHE A 118 -22.76 -18.45 15.16
CA PHE A 118 -22.81 -19.72 14.43
C PHE A 118 -21.48 -20.50 14.49
N SER A 119 -20.62 -20.20 15.47
CA SER A 119 -19.46 -21.01 15.79
C SER A 119 -19.92 -22.26 16.55
N ASP A 120 -19.21 -23.38 16.35
CA ASP A 120 -19.48 -24.65 17.04
C ASP A 120 -19.44 -24.51 18.59
N ASP A 121 -18.86 -23.41 19.07
CA ASP A 121 -18.60 -23.13 20.48
C ASP A 121 -19.76 -22.36 21.16
N GLY A 122 -20.80 -21.97 20.40
CA GLY A 122 -21.97 -21.25 20.94
C GLY A 122 -21.69 -19.81 21.39
N GLY A 123 -20.63 -19.18 20.86
CA GLY A 123 -20.23 -17.81 21.22
C GLY A 123 -21.20 -16.75 20.69
N SER A 124 -21.34 -15.65 21.44
CA SER A 124 -22.06 -14.46 21.00
C SER A 124 -21.11 -13.29 20.81
N SER A 125 -21.15 -12.64 19.66
CA SER A 125 -20.33 -11.47 19.33
C SER A 125 -21.20 -10.23 19.10
N SER A 126 -20.62 -9.06 19.37
CA SER A 126 -21.31 -7.79 19.13
C SER A 126 -21.51 -7.56 17.63
N ILE A 127 -22.75 -7.33 17.22
CA ILE A 127 -23.09 -6.97 15.82
C ILE A 127 -22.30 -5.74 15.38
N VAL A 128 -22.15 -4.76 16.28
CA VAL A 128 -21.43 -3.50 16.01
C VAL A 128 -19.96 -3.76 15.71
N GLU A 129 -19.32 -4.66 16.47
CA GLU A 129 -17.91 -5.02 16.26
C GLU A 129 -17.71 -5.74 14.92
N LYS A 130 -18.58 -6.68 14.57
CA LYS A 130 -18.54 -7.38 13.28
C LYS A 130 -18.71 -6.40 12.11
N ILE A 131 -19.72 -5.54 12.17
CA ILE A 131 -19.95 -4.51 11.15
C ILE A 131 -18.71 -3.63 11.01
N GLY A 132 -18.17 -3.14 12.13
CA GLY A 132 -16.94 -2.35 12.17
C GLY A 132 -15.75 -3.04 11.50
N LEU A 133 -15.54 -4.32 11.80
CA LEU A 133 -14.48 -5.12 11.22
C LEU A 133 -14.63 -5.24 9.69
N PHE A 134 -15.83 -5.52 9.19
CA PHE A 134 -16.08 -5.61 7.73
C PHE A 134 -15.89 -4.26 7.04
N PHE A 135 -16.38 -3.15 7.62
CA PHE A 135 -16.15 -1.82 7.07
C PHE A 135 -14.65 -1.47 7.01
N ALA A 136 -13.92 -1.76 8.09
CA ALA A 136 -12.47 -1.58 8.14
C ALA A 136 -11.75 -2.41 7.06
N ALA A 137 -12.13 -3.68 6.89
CA ALA A 137 -11.57 -4.57 5.89
C ALA A 137 -11.85 -4.07 4.46
N VAL A 138 -13.07 -3.60 4.16
CA VAL A 138 -13.44 -3.07 2.85
C VAL A 138 -12.62 -1.82 2.50
N VAL A 139 -12.43 -0.89 3.44
CA VAL A 139 -11.62 0.31 3.22
C VAL A 139 -10.18 -0.05 2.84
N VAL A 140 -9.58 -1.00 3.55
CA VAL A 140 -8.23 -1.49 3.27
C VAL A 140 -8.18 -2.21 1.91
N PHE A 141 -9.14 -3.10 1.65
CA PHE A 141 -9.21 -3.87 0.40
C PHE A 141 -9.32 -2.96 -0.83
N VAL A 142 -10.24 -1.99 -0.82
CA VAL A 142 -10.41 -1.05 -1.94
C VAL A 142 -9.15 -0.22 -2.15
N THR A 143 -8.52 0.25 -1.06
CA THR A 143 -7.28 1.01 -1.13
C THR A 143 -6.15 0.19 -1.77
N ILE A 144 -6.00 -1.07 -1.37
CA ILE A 144 -5.01 -1.98 -1.92
C ILE A 144 -5.26 -2.23 -3.41
N LEU A 145 -6.50 -2.54 -3.80
CA LEU A 145 -6.85 -2.84 -5.18
C LEU A 145 -6.51 -1.66 -6.10
N ILE A 146 -6.93 -0.45 -5.73
CA ILE A 146 -6.66 0.77 -6.49
C ILE A 146 -5.15 1.01 -6.60
N ASN A 147 -4.41 0.90 -5.49
CA ASN A 147 -2.96 1.12 -5.49
C ASN A 147 -2.19 0.06 -6.28
N PHE A 148 -2.60 -1.20 -6.23
CA PHE A 148 -2.01 -2.29 -6.99
C PHE A 148 -2.17 -2.07 -8.50
N LEU A 149 -3.38 -1.73 -8.95
CA LEU A 149 -3.66 -1.46 -10.36
C LEU A 149 -2.86 -0.24 -10.87
N MET A 150 -2.89 0.88 -10.14
CA MET A 150 -2.13 2.07 -10.50
C MET A 150 -0.62 1.79 -10.55
N THR A 151 -0.11 0.99 -9.61
CA THR A 151 1.33 0.63 -9.57
C THR A 151 1.72 -0.32 -10.68
N GLY A 152 0.83 -1.22 -11.10
CA GLY A 152 0.99 -2.00 -12.33
C GLY A 152 1.19 -1.11 -13.57
N ILE A 153 0.36 -0.07 -13.74
CA ILE A 153 0.50 0.89 -14.86
C ILE A 153 1.85 1.60 -14.78
N SER A 154 2.29 2.02 -13.59
CA SER A 154 3.57 2.73 -13.44
C SER A 154 4.81 1.87 -13.67
N VAL A 155 4.73 0.54 -13.53
CA VAL A 155 5.81 -0.36 -14.01
C VAL A 155 5.97 -0.24 -15.54
N TYR A 156 4.85 -0.20 -16.26
CA TYR A 156 4.84 -0.06 -17.72
C TYR A 156 5.38 1.31 -18.15
N GLU A 157 4.89 2.39 -17.55
CA GLU A 157 5.32 3.78 -17.83
C GLU A 157 6.81 3.97 -17.51
N ALA A 158 7.27 3.52 -16.33
CA ALA A 158 8.68 3.65 -15.93
C ALA A 158 9.63 2.96 -16.93
N GLY A 159 9.20 1.85 -17.52
CA GLY A 159 9.97 1.16 -18.56
C GLY A 159 10.10 1.90 -19.87
N ARG A 160 9.18 2.81 -20.16
CA ARG A 160 9.18 3.66 -21.37
C ARG A 160 9.83 5.02 -21.15
N GLY A 161 10.34 5.28 -19.94
CA GLY A 161 10.80 6.61 -19.56
C GLY A 161 9.66 7.60 -19.35
N GLU A 162 8.45 7.11 -19.07
CA GLU A 162 7.27 7.94 -18.86
C GLU A 162 6.99 8.06 -17.35
N ILE A 163 6.65 9.27 -16.92
CA ILE A 163 6.18 9.53 -15.56
C ILE A 163 5.17 10.69 -15.55
N ASP A 164 4.22 10.63 -14.62
CA ASP A 164 3.20 11.67 -14.43
C ASP A 164 3.84 13.03 -14.09
N LYS A 165 3.28 14.09 -14.70
CA LYS A 165 3.65 15.49 -14.46
C LYS A 165 3.55 15.89 -12.99
N SER A 166 2.62 15.29 -12.26
CA SER A 166 2.41 15.59 -10.83
C SER A 166 3.66 15.33 -9.98
N ILE A 167 4.60 14.48 -10.42
CA ILE A 167 5.80 14.12 -9.65
C ILE A 167 6.75 15.31 -9.45
N VAL A 168 6.77 16.27 -10.37
CA VAL A 168 7.69 17.43 -10.30
C VAL A 168 7.40 18.31 -9.07
N LYS A 169 6.15 18.28 -8.57
CA LYS A 169 5.78 18.98 -7.32
C LYS A 169 6.45 18.38 -6.08
N PHE A 170 6.87 17.12 -6.15
CA PHE A 170 7.42 16.36 -5.03
C PHE A 170 8.91 16.07 -5.19
N GLN A 171 9.38 15.96 -6.43
CA GLN A 171 10.77 15.84 -6.80
C GLN A 171 11.09 16.92 -7.84
N PRO A 172 11.47 18.14 -7.41
CA PRO A 172 11.75 19.23 -8.34
C PRO A 172 12.91 18.86 -9.27
N ARG A 173 12.84 19.37 -10.51
CA ARG A 173 13.89 19.16 -11.52
C ARG A 173 15.00 20.18 -11.32
N ASN A 174 16.22 19.75 -11.57
CA ASN A 174 17.44 20.56 -11.58
C ASN A 174 18.23 20.29 -12.87
N GLU A 175 19.37 20.96 -13.04
CA GLU A 175 20.25 20.82 -14.21
C GLU A 175 20.78 19.38 -14.43
N GLN A 176 20.78 18.56 -13.37
CA GLN A 176 21.21 17.16 -13.39
C GLN A 176 20.07 16.19 -13.76
N SER A 177 18.85 16.69 -13.98
CA SER A 177 17.69 15.87 -14.30
C SER A 177 17.75 15.38 -15.74
N ASN A 178 17.23 14.17 -15.98
CA ASN A 178 17.13 13.62 -17.32
C ASN A 178 16.39 14.60 -18.27
N PRO A 179 16.87 14.78 -19.51
CA PRO A 179 16.23 15.68 -20.46
C PRO A 179 14.86 15.13 -20.84
N GLU A 180 13.90 16.03 -20.93
CA GLU A 180 12.53 15.69 -21.33
C GLU A 180 12.43 15.69 -22.85
N ILE A 181 11.83 14.65 -23.40
CA ILE A 181 11.49 14.58 -24.81
C ILE A 181 10.18 15.36 -24.97
N ILE A 182 10.30 16.59 -25.44
CA ILE A 182 9.16 17.41 -25.83
C ILE A 182 8.75 16.89 -27.21
N ASP A 183 7.64 16.16 -27.31
CA ASP A 183 7.01 15.91 -28.60
C ASP A 183 6.56 17.28 -29.13
N GLU A 184 7.29 17.81 -30.12
CA GLU A 184 6.81 18.92 -30.95
C GLU A 184 5.52 18.44 -31.63
N LYS A 185 4.39 18.91 -31.12
CA LYS A 185 3.09 18.83 -31.82
C LYS A 185 2.83 20.14 -32.54
#